data_AF-A0A8H6FKM3-F1
#
_entry.id   AF-A0A8H6FKM3-F1
#
_cell.length_a   1.000
_cell.length_b   1.000
_cell.length_c   1.000
_cell.angle_alpha   90.00
_cell.angle_beta   90.00
_cell.angle_gamma   90.00
#
_symmetry.space_group_name_H-M   'P 1'
#
loop_
_entity.id
_entity.type
_entity.pdbx_description
1 polymer ?
#
loop_
_entity_poly.entity_id
_entity_poly.type
_entity_poly.pdbx_seq_one_letter_code
_entity_poly.pdbx_strand_id
1 'polypeptide(L)'
;MSRGHPEAKAACRDRLYSPRVGFRAGLVKVFQRYVERIFCSQTRSTSSIHARPTSSRSKKQSRPVSLIEEENHVARQIRDIYCRASLAGDIRHAKSTIDLTSFLAGLPGIAAPTIKKTNPEDLVERMFPPWATSCGARHVAACFWSWLCVLDDLTENKDTRIALENIVSILSRSPYDPLPSSPLAVSLMGAFHSAVQTATITNQNPLDPVDPIREPWKEVFWSEVATVARALLAEQDLDDQKFTMQEWLDLRVLTISARPLLVLLQASFGLPASSGPLVIGPLKNLPLILGLQNDILGFDKDFSSGNPLSAVQLLIRDGMDKKKALLRIVGLHNRLVMEMTVDAEDFDGTDQERDFVTAASRWPNAMALWMVSCERYK
;
A
#
# COMPACT_ATOMS: atom_id res chain seq x y z
N MET A 1 34.68 45.97 -1.91
CA MET A 1 35.22 45.22 -3.05
C MET A 1 35.05 43.73 -2.71
N SER A 2 33.90 43.10 -2.94
CA SER A 2 33.38 42.58 -4.25
C SER A 2 34.46 41.74 -4.93
N ARG A 3 34.34 40.44 -5.22
CA ARG A 3 33.24 39.56 -5.72
C ARG A 3 33.58 38.12 -5.26
N GLY A 4 32.70 37.13 -5.08
CA GLY A 4 31.39 36.84 -5.66
C GLY A 4 31.47 35.50 -6.40
N HIS A 5 30.99 34.40 -5.79
CA HIS A 5 30.46 33.23 -6.49
C HIS A 5 29.64 32.32 -5.54
N PRO A 6 28.30 32.32 -5.68
CA PRO A 6 27.51 31.15 -5.32
C PRO A 6 26.48 30.86 -6.43
N GLU A 7 26.86 30.13 -7.48
CA GLU A 7 25.92 29.60 -8.47
C GLU A 7 26.36 28.21 -8.94
N ALA A 8 26.05 27.18 -8.14
CA ALA A 8 26.17 25.79 -8.59
C ALA A 8 25.12 24.83 -7.98
N LYS A 9 24.32 25.26 -6.99
CA LYS A 9 23.31 24.38 -6.35
C LYS A 9 21.89 24.49 -6.92
N ALA A 10 21.57 25.50 -7.72
CA ALA A 10 20.24 25.67 -8.29
C ALA A 10 20.02 24.89 -9.61
N ALA A 11 21.05 24.73 -10.44
CA ALA A 11 20.88 24.23 -11.81
C ALA A 11 20.68 22.70 -11.95
N CYS A 12 20.86 21.92 -10.88
CA CYS A 12 20.70 20.46 -10.92
C CYS A 12 19.28 19.98 -10.54
N ARG A 13 18.41 20.87 -10.02
CA ARG A 13 17.03 20.52 -9.63
C ARG A 13 16.03 20.57 -10.80
N ASP A 14 16.29 21.36 -11.83
CA ASP A 14 15.29 21.65 -12.87
C ASP A 14 15.25 20.69 -14.07
N ARG A 15 16.15 19.71 -14.18
CA ARG A 15 16.26 18.88 -15.40
C ARG A 15 15.91 17.40 -15.29
N LEU A 16 15.62 16.86 -14.11
CA LEU A 16 15.41 15.41 -13.99
C LEU A 16 13.96 14.92 -13.86
N TYR A 17 12.98 15.71 -13.41
CA TYR A 17 11.62 15.19 -13.24
C TYR A 17 10.54 16.28 -13.33
N SER A 18 9.98 16.50 -14.53
CA SER A 18 8.66 17.11 -14.65
C SER A 18 7.65 16.11 -15.23
N PRO A 19 7.03 15.26 -14.39
CA PRO A 19 5.92 14.39 -14.79
C PRO A 19 4.56 15.01 -14.39
N ARG A 20 4.38 16.34 -14.55
CA ARG A 20 3.18 17.02 -14.01
C ARG A 20 1.87 16.67 -14.75
N VAL A 21 1.93 16.24 -16.02
CA VAL A 21 0.73 16.00 -16.85
C VAL A 21 0.46 14.51 -17.12
N GLY A 22 1.48 13.65 -16.99
CA GLY A 22 1.35 12.21 -17.28
C GLY A 22 0.69 11.38 -16.16
N PHE A 23 0.80 11.83 -14.91
CA PHE A 23 0.35 11.09 -13.73
C PHE A 23 -1.18 10.97 -13.63
N ARG A 24 -1.91 12.10 -13.78
CA ARG A 24 -3.39 12.17 -13.72
C ARG A 24 -4.07 11.23 -14.72
N ALA A 25 -3.60 11.23 -15.97
CA ALA A 25 -4.20 10.44 -17.04
C ALA A 25 -3.80 8.96 -17.00
N GLY A 26 -2.65 8.61 -16.42
CA GLY A 26 -2.12 7.25 -16.38
C GLY A 26 -2.91 6.33 -15.47
N LEU A 27 -3.01 6.66 -14.18
CA LEU A 27 -3.61 5.78 -13.17
C LEU A 27 -5.10 5.53 -13.43
N VAL A 28 -5.86 6.59 -13.68
CA VAL A 28 -7.32 6.52 -13.92
C VAL A 28 -7.62 5.74 -15.20
N LYS A 29 -6.89 5.97 -16.31
CA LYS A 29 -7.10 5.22 -17.56
C LYS A 29 -6.74 3.74 -17.40
N VAL A 30 -5.78 3.39 -16.56
CA VAL A 30 -5.41 1.99 -16.33
C VAL A 30 -6.50 1.25 -15.56
N PHE A 31 -7.03 1.83 -14.48
CA PHE A 31 -8.15 1.23 -13.73
C PHE A 31 -9.47 1.23 -14.52
N GLN A 32 -9.73 2.26 -15.32
CA GLN A 32 -10.90 2.29 -16.22
C GLN A 32 -10.81 1.21 -17.32
N ARG A 33 -9.63 1.02 -17.92
CA ARG A 33 -9.40 -0.03 -18.93
C ARG A 33 -9.44 -1.43 -18.35
N TYR A 34 -9.02 -1.62 -17.10
CA TYR A 34 -9.20 -2.86 -16.34
C TYR A 34 -10.69 -3.23 -16.31
N VAL A 35 -11.52 -2.30 -15.83
CA VAL A 35 -12.97 -2.42 -15.82
C VAL A 35 -13.54 -2.75 -17.21
N GLU A 36 -13.24 -1.96 -18.24
CA GLU A 36 -13.82 -2.14 -19.57
C GLU A 36 -13.45 -3.51 -20.20
N ARG A 37 -12.26 -4.03 -19.91
CA ARG A 37 -11.79 -5.30 -20.48
C ARG A 37 -12.30 -6.55 -19.76
N ILE A 38 -12.55 -6.50 -18.44
CA ILE A 38 -13.31 -7.55 -17.75
C ILE A 38 -14.67 -7.77 -18.43
N PHE A 39 -15.24 -6.72 -19.01
CA PHE A 39 -16.61 -6.73 -19.50
C PHE A 39 -16.78 -6.90 -21.02
N CYS A 40 -15.76 -6.58 -21.82
CA CYS A 40 -15.76 -6.89 -23.25
C CYS A 40 -15.56 -8.38 -23.56
N SER A 41 -14.95 -9.17 -22.65
CA SER A 41 -14.92 -10.64 -22.77
C SER A 41 -16.31 -11.26 -22.52
N GLN A 42 -17.02 -10.80 -21.49
CA GLN A 42 -18.35 -11.32 -21.12
C GLN A 42 -19.46 -11.06 -22.17
N THR A 43 -19.38 -9.96 -22.92
CA THR A 43 -20.40 -9.64 -23.95
C THR A 43 -20.22 -10.42 -25.25
N ARG A 44 -19.04 -11.00 -25.51
CA ARG A 44 -18.81 -11.89 -26.66
C ARG A 44 -19.29 -13.32 -26.42
N SER A 45 -19.44 -13.74 -25.17
CA SER A 45 -19.98 -15.06 -24.80
C SER A 45 -21.52 -15.12 -24.91
N THR A 46 -22.21 -14.01 -24.71
CA THR A 46 -23.68 -13.94 -24.68
C THR A 46 -24.35 -13.52 -25.99
N SER A 47 -23.58 -13.06 -26.99
CA SER A 47 -24.12 -12.54 -28.25
C SER A 47 -24.20 -13.54 -29.41
N SER A 48 -23.97 -14.86 -29.19
CA SER A 48 -24.17 -15.88 -30.25
C SER A 48 -25.53 -16.56 -30.24
N ILE A 49 -26.43 -16.25 -29.30
CA ILE A 49 -27.74 -16.88 -29.18
C ILE A 49 -28.82 -15.87 -29.56
N HIS A 50 -28.96 -15.57 -30.85
CA HIS A 50 -30.24 -15.28 -31.53
C HIS A 50 -29.99 -14.84 -32.98
N ALA A 51 -29.82 -15.82 -33.88
CA ALA A 51 -30.23 -15.72 -35.27
C ALA A 51 -30.64 -17.14 -35.74
N ARG A 52 -31.85 -17.25 -36.31
CA ARG A 52 -32.50 -18.49 -36.78
C ARG A 52 -31.82 -19.08 -38.04
N PRO A 53 -32.14 -20.33 -38.42
CA PRO A 53 -31.19 -21.26 -38.99
C PRO A 53 -31.30 -21.38 -40.51
N THR A 54 -30.16 -21.62 -41.18
CA THR A 54 -30.10 -22.44 -42.40
C THR A 54 -28.70 -23.02 -42.62
N SER A 55 -28.69 -24.30 -43.02
CA SER A 55 -27.63 -25.08 -43.68
C SER A 55 -26.33 -25.40 -42.92
N SER A 56 -26.29 -26.67 -42.49
CA SER A 56 -25.18 -27.63 -42.64
C SER A 56 -23.80 -27.09 -43.04
N ARG A 57 -22.89 -27.00 -42.06
CA ARG A 57 -21.47 -27.26 -42.28
C ARG A 57 -20.78 -27.55 -40.95
N SER A 58 -19.98 -28.62 -40.93
CA SER A 58 -19.20 -29.06 -39.78
C SER A 58 -18.34 -27.91 -39.24
N LYS A 59 -18.59 -27.53 -37.98
CA LYS A 59 -17.70 -26.66 -37.23
C LYS A 59 -17.22 -27.43 -36.01
N LYS A 60 -15.89 -27.55 -35.91
CA LYS A 60 -15.18 -27.95 -34.69
C LYS A 60 -15.82 -27.24 -33.50
N GLN A 61 -16.35 -28.01 -32.56
CA GLN A 61 -16.75 -27.53 -31.24
C GLN A 61 -15.52 -26.90 -30.57
N SER A 62 -15.42 -25.58 -30.60
CA SER A 62 -14.56 -24.85 -29.68
C SER A 62 -15.14 -25.06 -28.29
N ARG A 63 -14.39 -25.72 -27.41
CA ARG A 63 -14.75 -25.88 -25.99
C ARG A 63 -15.06 -24.50 -25.40
N PRO A 64 -16.12 -24.37 -24.58
CA PRO A 64 -16.36 -23.14 -23.84
C PRO A 64 -15.16 -22.93 -22.91
N VAL A 65 -14.43 -21.84 -23.12
CA VAL A 65 -13.42 -21.35 -22.18
C VAL A 65 -14.17 -21.07 -20.89
N SER A 66 -13.73 -21.66 -19.78
CA SER A 66 -14.43 -21.49 -18.51
C SER A 66 -14.34 -20.01 -18.09
N LEU A 67 -15.37 -19.49 -17.41
CA LEU A 67 -15.36 -18.12 -16.84
C LEU A 67 -14.08 -17.83 -16.04
N ILE A 68 -13.52 -18.86 -15.40
CA ILE A 68 -12.26 -18.83 -14.65
C ILE A 68 -11.05 -18.56 -15.57
N GLU A 69 -11.03 -19.09 -16.80
CA GLU A 69 -9.94 -18.87 -17.77
C GLU A 69 -9.99 -17.46 -18.37
N GLU A 70 -11.19 -16.87 -18.54
CA GLU A 70 -11.35 -15.47 -18.99
C GLU A 70 -10.98 -14.46 -17.91
N GLU A 71 -11.35 -14.69 -16.65
CA GLU A 71 -10.96 -13.84 -15.50
C GLU A 71 -9.43 -13.84 -15.32
N ASN A 72 -8.80 -15.01 -15.37
CA ASN A 72 -7.34 -15.17 -15.36
C ASN A 72 -6.65 -14.48 -16.55
N HIS A 73 -7.32 -14.30 -17.69
CA HIS A 73 -6.77 -13.61 -18.85
C HIS A 73 -6.73 -12.09 -18.67
N VAL A 74 -7.70 -11.52 -17.96
CA VAL A 74 -7.79 -10.06 -17.76
C VAL A 74 -6.83 -9.58 -16.67
N ALA A 75 -6.69 -10.31 -15.56
CA ALA A 75 -5.64 -10.07 -14.57
C ALA A 75 -4.24 -10.07 -15.22
N ARG A 76 -3.98 -11.00 -16.15
CA ARG A 76 -2.76 -11.03 -16.98
C ARG A 76 -2.60 -9.80 -17.88
N GLN A 77 -3.68 -9.27 -18.45
CA GLN A 77 -3.59 -8.08 -19.31
C GLN A 77 -3.37 -6.76 -18.55
N ILE A 78 -3.86 -6.61 -17.31
CA ILE A 78 -3.55 -5.47 -16.44
C ILE A 78 -2.08 -5.50 -16.07
N ARG A 79 -1.60 -6.70 -15.68
CA ARG A 79 -0.20 -6.98 -15.44
C ARG A 79 0.60 -6.57 -16.66
N ASP A 80 0.17 -6.93 -17.86
CA ASP A 80 0.82 -6.49 -19.10
C ASP A 80 0.76 -4.97 -19.35
N ILE A 81 -0.32 -4.27 -18.96
CA ILE A 81 -0.44 -2.81 -19.13
C ILE A 81 0.49 -2.08 -18.16
N TYR A 82 0.49 -2.48 -16.88
CA TYR A 82 1.42 -1.93 -15.90
C TYR A 82 2.86 -2.35 -16.18
N CYS A 83 3.12 -3.59 -16.60
CA CYS A 83 4.44 -4.01 -17.07
C CYS A 83 4.87 -3.16 -18.26
N ARG A 84 4.00 -2.91 -19.24
CA ARG A 84 4.31 -2.02 -20.37
C ARG A 84 4.53 -0.57 -19.96
N ALA A 85 3.76 -0.05 -18.99
CA ALA A 85 3.98 1.29 -18.44
C ALA A 85 5.30 1.38 -17.63
N SER A 86 5.62 0.31 -16.88
CA SER A 86 6.87 0.13 -16.13
C SER A 86 8.08 -0.17 -17.02
N LEU A 87 7.87 -0.58 -18.28
CA LEU A 87 8.90 -0.74 -19.31
C LEU A 87 9.06 0.54 -20.15
N ALA A 88 8.01 1.36 -20.26
CA ALA A 88 8.03 2.63 -21.00
C ALA A 88 8.61 3.79 -20.18
N GLY A 89 8.50 3.76 -18.85
CA GLY A 89 9.42 4.47 -17.96
C GLY A 89 10.53 3.50 -17.58
N ASP A 90 11.80 3.88 -17.73
CA ASP A 90 12.98 3.06 -17.48
C ASP A 90 13.11 2.69 -15.98
N ILE A 91 12.17 1.92 -15.41
CA ILE A 91 12.27 1.35 -14.06
C ILE A 91 13.04 0.04 -14.18
N ARG A 92 14.30 0.14 -14.61
CA ARG A 92 15.27 -0.90 -14.28
C ARG A 92 15.31 -0.96 -12.75
N HIS A 93 14.94 -2.11 -12.18
CA HIS A 93 15.05 -2.35 -10.75
C HIS A 93 16.53 -2.21 -10.37
N ALA A 94 16.92 -1.01 -9.93
CA ALA A 94 18.12 -0.87 -9.16
C ALA A 94 17.97 -1.82 -7.98
N LYS A 95 19.00 -2.63 -7.74
CA LYS A 95 19.05 -3.50 -6.56
C LYS A 95 18.72 -2.64 -5.34
N SER A 96 17.75 -3.08 -4.53
CA SER A 96 17.38 -2.38 -3.30
C SER A 96 18.63 -1.99 -2.52
N THR A 97 18.65 -0.76 -2.02
CA THR A 97 19.73 -0.27 -1.15
C THR A 97 19.43 -0.51 0.32
N ILE A 98 18.23 -0.99 0.63
CA ILE A 98 17.79 -1.34 1.97
C ILE A 98 18.42 -2.68 2.34
N ASP A 99 19.02 -2.76 3.53
CA ASP A 99 19.50 -4.02 4.09
C ASP A 99 18.55 -4.46 5.21
N LEU A 100 17.91 -5.61 5.02
CA LEU A 100 17.04 -6.24 6.01
C LEU A 100 17.68 -7.47 6.69
N THR A 101 18.94 -7.79 6.41
CA THR A 101 19.56 -9.07 6.81
C THR A 101 19.43 -9.34 8.32
N SER A 102 19.82 -8.37 9.16
CA SER A 102 19.72 -8.51 10.63
C SER A 102 18.28 -8.59 11.13
N PHE A 103 17.37 -7.86 10.49
CA PHE A 103 15.95 -7.88 10.83
C PHE A 103 15.32 -9.24 10.50
N LEU A 104 15.57 -9.77 9.30
CA LEU A 104 15.04 -11.06 8.85
C LEU A 104 15.56 -12.23 9.69
N ALA A 105 16.81 -12.17 10.15
CA ALA A 105 17.38 -13.17 11.04
C ALA A 105 16.68 -13.24 12.41
N GLY A 106 16.02 -12.15 12.82
CA GLY A 106 15.27 -12.07 14.07
C GLY A 106 13.78 -12.41 13.95
N LEU A 107 13.28 -12.71 12.74
CA LEU A 107 11.88 -13.08 12.54
C LEU A 107 11.64 -14.59 12.72
N PRO A 108 10.40 -15.02 13.02
CA PRO A 108 10.04 -16.43 13.03
C PRO A 108 10.37 -17.12 11.70
N GLY A 109 10.87 -18.35 11.73
CA GLY A 109 11.31 -19.06 10.50
C GLY A 109 10.24 -19.22 9.42
N ILE A 110 8.96 -19.19 9.82
CA ILE A 110 7.80 -19.20 8.91
C ILE A 110 7.63 -17.91 8.09
N ALA A 111 8.31 -16.82 8.45
CA ALA A 111 8.19 -15.51 7.81
C ALA A 111 8.88 -15.44 6.43
N ALA A 112 9.95 -16.22 6.22
CA ALA A 112 10.80 -16.08 5.05
C ALA A 112 10.07 -16.26 3.70
N PRO A 113 9.18 -17.26 3.52
CA PRO A 113 8.39 -17.40 2.29
C PRO A 113 7.48 -16.19 2.02
N THR A 114 6.80 -15.67 3.06
CA THR A 114 5.91 -14.52 2.97
C THR A 114 6.67 -13.25 2.56
N ILE A 115 7.81 -13.01 3.19
CA ILE A 115 8.64 -11.83 2.91
C ILE A 115 9.21 -11.89 1.49
N LYS A 116 9.67 -13.07 1.06
CA LYS A 116 10.16 -13.25 -0.31
C LYS A 116 9.09 -12.94 -1.35
N LYS A 117 7.85 -13.42 -1.13
CA LYS A 117 6.73 -13.19 -2.05
C LYS A 117 6.28 -11.74 -2.08
N THR A 118 6.29 -11.08 -0.92
CA THR A 118 5.86 -9.68 -0.76
C THR A 118 6.89 -8.68 -1.25
N ASN A 119 8.19 -8.97 -1.12
CA ASN A 119 9.28 -8.06 -1.50
C ASN A 119 9.08 -6.62 -0.96
N PRO A 120 9.08 -6.45 0.38
CA PRO A 120 8.82 -5.17 1.06
C PRO A 120 9.76 -4.05 0.60
N GLU A 121 11.01 -4.39 0.29
CA GLU A 121 12.03 -3.44 -0.14
C GLU A 121 11.65 -2.74 -1.44
N ASP A 122 11.12 -3.47 -2.43
CA ASP A 122 10.69 -2.90 -3.70
C ASP A 122 9.51 -1.95 -3.53
N LEU A 123 8.55 -2.26 -2.64
CA LEU A 123 7.47 -1.33 -2.34
C LEU A 123 8.00 -0.04 -1.73
N VAL A 124 8.90 -0.15 -0.74
CA VAL A 124 9.44 1.00 -0.03
C VAL A 124 10.29 1.87 -0.94
N GLU A 125 11.16 1.32 -1.79
CA GLU A 125 11.95 2.13 -2.74
C GLU A 125 11.06 2.92 -3.73
N ARG A 126 9.82 2.45 -3.99
CA ARG A 126 8.84 3.17 -4.82
C ARG A 126 8.07 4.24 -4.05
N MET A 127 7.77 4.00 -2.77
CA MET A 127 7.00 4.92 -1.92
C MET A 127 7.87 5.99 -1.25
N PHE A 128 9.11 5.66 -0.93
CA PHE A 128 10.07 6.48 -0.20
C PHE A 128 11.26 6.80 -1.10
N PRO A 129 11.18 7.86 -1.92
CA PRO A 129 12.24 8.19 -2.85
C PRO A 129 13.55 8.54 -2.12
N PRO A 130 14.72 7.96 -2.49
CA PRO A 130 15.99 8.19 -1.78
C PRO A 130 16.44 9.65 -1.73
N TRP A 131 15.99 10.48 -2.68
CA TRP A 131 16.30 11.91 -2.70
C TRP A 131 15.50 12.73 -1.68
N ALA A 132 14.40 12.19 -1.15
CA ALA A 132 13.50 12.87 -0.22
C ALA A 132 13.49 12.24 1.18
N THR A 133 13.86 10.96 1.28
CA THR A 133 13.69 10.17 2.51
C THR A 133 15.01 9.66 3.06
N SER A 134 15.18 9.67 4.38
CA SER A 134 16.39 9.16 5.02
C SER A 134 16.52 7.64 4.88
N CYS A 135 17.74 7.12 4.97
CA CYS A 135 17.97 5.67 4.98
C CYS A 135 17.27 4.99 6.18
N GLY A 136 17.24 5.66 7.33
CA GLY A 136 16.53 5.16 8.51
C GLY A 136 15.03 5.01 8.27
N ALA A 137 14.38 6.01 7.64
CA ALA A 137 12.95 5.91 7.33
C ALA A 137 12.64 4.76 6.37
N ARG A 138 13.45 4.60 5.32
CA ARG A 138 13.30 3.49 4.36
C ARG A 138 13.51 2.13 5.04
N HIS A 139 14.52 2.01 5.89
CA HIS A 139 14.77 0.79 6.65
C HIS A 139 13.59 0.44 7.57
N VAL A 140 13.13 1.38 8.41
CA VAL A 140 11.99 1.15 9.32
C VAL A 140 10.71 0.86 8.55
N ALA A 141 10.45 1.55 7.44
CA ALA A 141 9.28 1.29 6.60
C ALA A 141 9.30 -0.14 6.03
N ALA A 142 10.46 -0.63 5.58
CA ALA A 142 10.61 -1.98 5.05
C ALA A 142 10.49 -3.04 6.15
N CYS A 143 11.08 -2.80 7.33
CA CYS A 143 10.89 -3.65 8.51
C CYS A 143 9.42 -3.71 8.94
N PHE A 144 8.74 -2.57 8.99
CA PHE A 144 7.32 -2.48 9.34
C PHE A 144 6.45 -3.26 8.36
N TRP A 145 6.64 -3.07 7.05
CA TRP A 145 5.85 -3.79 6.05
C TRP A 145 6.11 -5.30 6.09
N SER A 146 7.37 -5.70 6.30
CA SER A 146 7.74 -7.11 6.47
C SER A 146 7.05 -7.72 7.67
N TRP A 147 7.11 -7.03 8.83
CA TRP A 147 6.48 -7.46 10.07
C TRP A 147 4.97 -7.55 9.92
N LEU A 148 4.33 -6.55 9.30
CA LEU A 148 2.89 -6.53 9.04
C LEU A 148 2.46 -7.70 8.15
N CYS A 149 3.19 -8.01 7.08
CA CYS A 149 2.88 -9.16 6.23
C CYS A 149 2.97 -10.49 7.00
N VAL A 150 3.92 -10.61 7.93
CA VAL A 150 4.05 -11.80 8.78
C VAL A 150 2.91 -11.89 9.78
N LEU A 151 2.52 -10.75 10.38
CA LEU A 151 1.37 -10.70 11.27
C LEU A 151 0.08 -11.05 10.55
N ASP A 152 -0.16 -10.48 9.37
CA ASP A 152 -1.34 -10.71 8.55
C ASP A 152 -1.50 -12.21 8.24
N ASP A 153 -0.46 -12.84 7.70
CA ASP A 153 -0.42 -14.29 7.41
C ASP A 153 -0.56 -15.15 8.69
N LEU A 154 0.01 -14.70 9.82
CA LEU A 154 -0.22 -15.37 11.10
C LEU A 154 -1.70 -15.28 11.46
N THR A 155 -2.29 -14.09 11.36
CA THR A 155 -3.64 -13.76 11.85
C THR A 155 -4.79 -14.35 11.05
N GLU A 156 -4.53 -14.83 9.83
CA GLU A 156 -5.46 -15.65 9.05
C GLU A 156 -5.77 -17.01 9.74
N ASN A 157 -5.01 -17.41 10.78
CA ASN A 157 -5.32 -18.57 11.62
C ASN A 157 -6.08 -18.14 12.90
N LYS A 158 -7.19 -18.81 13.24
CA LYS A 158 -8.07 -18.45 14.37
C LYS A 158 -7.41 -18.44 15.76
N ASP A 159 -6.24 -19.05 15.91
CA ASP A 159 -5.47 -19.11 17.17
C ASP A 159 -4.61 -17.86 17.46
N THR A 160 -4.76 -16.79 16.68
CA THR A 160 -3.87 -15.62 16.72
C THR A 160 -4.36 -14.41 17.49
N ARG A 161 -5.60 -14.44 17.99
CA ARG A 161 -6.14 -13.36 18.84
C ARG A 161 -5.21 -13.06 20.01
N ILE A 162 -4.71 -14.10 20.69
CA ILE A 162 -3.77 -13.97 21.81
C ILE A 162 -2.47 -13.28 21.37
N ALA A 163 -1.96 -13.58 20.18
CA ALA A 163 -0.75 -12.94 19.66
C ALA A 163 -0.98 -11.45 19.41
N LEU A 164 -2.10 -11.06 18.79
CA LEU A 164 -2.48 -9.67 18.58
C LEU A 164 -2.71 -8.92 19.90
N GLU A 165 -3.38 -9.52 20.88
CA GLU A 165 -3.58 -8.92 22.21
C GLU A 165 -2.23 -8.66 22.91
N ASN A 166 -1.28 -9.58 22.80
CA ASN A 166 0.09 -9.38 23.31
C ASN A 166 0.80 -8.23 22.58
N ILE A 167 0.68 -8.16 21.25
CA ILE A 167 1.25 -7.07 20.44
C ILE A 167 0.64 -5.73 20.85
N VAL A 168 -0.68 -5.64 21.00
CA VAL A 168 -1.38 -4.43 21.46
C VAL A 168 -0.91 -4.03 22.86
N SER A 169 -0.75 -4.98 23.78
CA SER A 169 -0.22 -4.72 25.12
C SER A 169 1.21 -4.15 25.09
N ILE A 170 2.08 -4.71 24.25
CA ILE A 170 3.44 -4.20 24.04
C ILE A 170 3.42 -2.79 23.43
N LEU A 171 2.63 -2.57 22.39
CA LEU A 171 2.51 -1.31 21.68
C LEU A 171 1.83 -0.19 22.50
N SER A 172 1.11 -0.56 23.57
CA SER A 172 0.52 0.39 24.52
C SER A 172 1.56 0.98 25.49
N ARG A 173 2.77 0.41 25.52
CA ARG A 173 3.90 0.92 26.30
C ARG A 173 4.73 1.90 25.46
N SER A 174 5.66 2.59 26.11
CA SER A 174 6.59 3.48 25.41
C SER A 174 7.48 2.68 24.44
N PRO A 175 7.79 3.19 23.24
CA PRO A 175 8.77 2.57 22.34
C PRO A 175 10.19 2.51 22.93
N TYR A 176 10.44 3.24 24.01
CA TYR A 176 11.72 3.25 24.73
C TYR A 176 11.79 2.20 25.84
N ASP A 177 10.66 1.62 26.22
CA ASP A 177 10.65 0.62 27.27
C ASP A 177 11.26 -0.68 26.75
N PRO A 178 11.94 -1.46 27.62
CA PRO A 178 12.40 -2.78 27.23
C PRO A 178 11.21 -3.69 26.93
N LEU A 179 11.37 -4.48 25.87
CA LEU A 179 10.42 -5.51 25.49
C LEU A 179 10.29 -6.54 26.62
N PRO A 180 9.09 -7.08 26.90
CA PRO A 180 8.95 -8.19 27.85
C PRO A 180 9.83 -9.37 27.45
N SER A 181 10.49 -10.01 28.43
CA SER A 181 11.38 -11.14 28.18
C SER A 181 10.66 -12.45 27.80
N SER A 182 9.33 -12.42 27.60
CA SER A 182 8.59 -13.63 27.23
C SER A 182 8.98 -14.08 25.82
N PRO A 183 9.13 -15.39 25.57
CA PRO A 183 9.51 -15.90 24.25
C PRO A 183 8.55 -15.43 23.13
N LEU A 184 7.25 -15.32 23.45
CA LEU A 184 6.24 -14.84 22.50
C LEU A 184 6.45 -13.37 22.14
N ALA A 185 6.70 -12.50 23.12
CA ALA A 185 6.95 -11.08 22.86
C ALA A 185 8.21 -10.89 22.01
N VAL A 186 9.30 -11.58 22.36
CA VAL A 186 10.57 -11.52 21.60
C VAL A 186 10.38 -12.03 20.18
N SER A 187 9.67 -13.14 19.99
CA SER A 187 9.39 -13.72 18.67
C SER A 187 8.56 -12.80 17.77
N LEU A 188 7.53 -12.14 18.33
CA LEU A 188 6.60 -11.30 17.56
C LEU A 188 7.12 -9.88 17.33
N MET A 189 7.83 -9.30 18.30
CA MET A 189 8.15 -7.87 18.31
C MET A 189 9.65 -7.59 18.35
N GLY A 190 10.51 -8.55 18.71
CA GLY A 190 11.93 -8.31 18.99
C GLY A 190 12.68 -7.62 17.86
N ALA A 191 12.62 -8.20 16.66
CA ALA A 191 13.29 -7.63 15.48
C ALA A 191 12.72 -6.25 15.10
N PHE A 192 11.40 -6.09 15.14
CA PHE A 192 10.72 -4.85 14.77
C PHE A 192 11.00 -3.73 15.78
N HIS A 193 10.90 -4.02 17.07
CA HIS A 193 11.25 -3.11 18.16
C HIS A 193 12.72 -2.66 18.05
N SER A 194 13.65 -3.59 17.81
CA SER A 194 15.06 -3.25 17.60
C SER A 194 15.28 -2.31 16.42
N ALA A 195 14.61 -2.57 15.28
CA ALA A 195 14.69 -1.71 14.10
C ALA A 195 14.19 -0.29 14.38
N VAL A 196 13.10 -0.12 15.14
CA VAL A 196 12.58 1.18 15.54
C VAL A 196 13.52 1.89 16.52
N GLN A 197 14.05 1.18 17.52
CA GLN A 197 14.90 1.77 18.54
C GLN A 197 16.23 2.28 17.98
N THR A 198 16.85 1.52 17.07
CA THR A 198 18.18 1.80 16.54
C THR A 198 18.20 2.73 15.34
N ALA A 199 17.06 2.95 14.68
CA ALA A 199 16.99 3.83 13.53
C ALA A 199 17.03 5.32 13.92
N THR A 200 17.69 6.09 13.05
CA THR A 200 17.67 7.56 13.07
C THR A 200 17.07 8.09 11.78
N ILE A 201 16.08 8.99 11.89
CA ILE A 201 15.30 9.47 10.74
C ILE A 201 15.43 10.98 10.58
N THR A 202 15.42 11.73 11.68
CA THR A 202 15.31 13.19 11.59
C THR A 202 16.58 13.81 10.99
N ASN A 203 16.39 14.56 9.90
CA ASN A 203 17.39 15.48 9.36
C ASN A 203 17.38 16.81 10.13
N GLN A 204 17.28 16.77 11.47
CA GLN A 204 17.31 18.00 12.26
C GLN A 204 18.72 18.61 12.24
N ASN A 205 18.76 19.93 12.37
CA ASN A 205 19.98 20.72 12.30
C ASN A 205 21.01 20.13 13.28
N PRO A 206 22.25 19.81 12.88
CA PRO A 206 23.26 19.20 13.76
C PRO A 206 23.65 20.02 15.00
N LEU A 207 23.07 21.22 15.15
CA LEU A 207 23.24 22.13 16.27
C LEU A 207 22.16 21.98 17.35
N ASP A 208 21.04 21.30 17.06
CA ASP A 208 20.03 21.02 18.07
C ASP A 208 20.45 19.79 18.87
N PRO A 209 20.53 19.87 20.21
CA PRO A 209 20.84 18.73 21.06
C PRO A 209 19.63 17.78 21.07
N VAL A 210 19.51 16.96 20.04
CA VAL A 210 18.55 15.87 20.00
C VAL A 210 19.19 14.69 20.71
N ASP A 211 18.53 14.15 21.72
CA ASP A 211 18.85 12.83 22.24
C ASP A 211 18.63 11.83 21.09
N PRO A 212 19.69 11.25 20.49
CA PRO A 212 19.54 10.34 19.34
C PRO A 212 18.74 9.09 19.70
N ILE A 213 18.52 8.84 20.99
CA ILE A 213 17.70 7.74 21.49
C ILE A 213 16.22 8.11 21.40
N ARG A 214 15.84 9.36 21.69
CA ARG A 214 14.46 9.83 21.86
C ARG A 214 13.97 10.77 20.76
N GLU A 215 13.96 10.28 19.52
CA GLU A 215 13.39 11.04 18.41
C GLU A 215 11.83 11.09 18.48
N PRO A 216 11.21 12.28 18.32
CA PRO A 216 9.75 12.44 18.45
C PRO A 216 8.90 11.56 17.52
N TRP A 217 9.44 11.17 16.37
CA TRP A 217 8.72 10.30 15.43
C TRP A 217 8.47 8.91 16.01
N LYS A 218 9.32 8.41 16.93
CA LYS A 218 9.21 7.05 17.48
C LYS A 218 7.90 6.87 18.24
N GLU A 219 7.54 7.82 19.10
CA GLU A 219 6.30 7.76 19.88
C GLU A 219 5.05 7.83 18.99
N VAL A 220 5.04 8.76 18.03
CA VAL A 220 3.91 8.90 17.10
C VAL A 220 3.78 7.67 16.20
N PHE A 221 4.90 7.19 15.64
CA PHE A 221 4.93 5.97 14.84
C PHE A 221 4.45 4.76 15.63
N TRP A 222 4.94 4.58 16.85
CA TRP A 222 4.56 3.49 17.74
C TRP A 222 3.05 3.51 18.06
N SER A 223 2.50 4.69 18.33
CA SER A 223 1.07 4.89 18.56
C SER A 223 0.22 4.56 17.34
N GLU A 224 0.68 4.93 16.14
CA GLU A 224 0.02 4.58 14.87
C GLU A 224 0.07 3.06 14.61
N VAL A 225 1.19 2.40 14.92
CA VAL A 225 1.28 0.92 14.84
C VAL A 225 0.36 0.25 15.87
N ALA A 226 0.23 0.80 17.07
CA ALA A 226 -0.75 0.33 18.07
C ALA A 226 -2.19 0.46 17.57
N THR A 227 -2.48 1.50 16.79
CA THR A 227 -3.78 1.70 16.16
C THR A 227 -4.05 0.65 15.08
N VAL A 228 -3.06 0.33 14.24
CA VAL A 228 -3.13 -0.76 13.27
C VAL A 228 -3.39 -2.10 13.95
N ALA A 229 -2.62 -2.45 14.99
CA ALA A 229 -2.77 -3.73 15.68
C ALA A 229 -4.15 -3.90 16.33
N ARG A 230 -4.71 -2.82 16.90
CA ARG A 230 -6.08 -2.82 17.42
C ARG A 230 -7.13 -2.96 16.32
N ALA A 231 -6.90 -2.34 15.16
CA ALA A 231 -7.78 -2.48 14.01
C ALA A 231 -7.77 -3.92 13.46
N LEU A 232 -6.60 -4.56 13.34
CA LEU A 232 -6.50 -5.97 12.96
C LEU A 232 -7.20 -6.89 13.96
N LEU A 233 -7.10 -6.60 15.27
CA LEU A 233 -7.83 -7.34 16.29
C LEU A 233 -9.35 -7.17 16.13
N ALA A 234 -9.82 -5.95 15.86
CA ALA A 234 -11.24 -5.69 15.60
C ALA A 234 -11.74 -6.34 14.30
N GLU A 235 -10.87 -6.47 13.29
CA GLU A 235 -11.18 -7.17 12.04
C GLU A 235 -11.51 -8.65 12.27
N GLN A 236 -10.85 -9.31 13.23
CA GLN A 236 -11.16 -10.68 13.62
C GLN A 236 -12.57 -10.85 14.21
N ASP A 237 -13.16 -9.79 14.76
CA ASP A 237 -14.53 -9.83 15.31
C ASP A 237 -15.61 -9.67 14.21
N LEU A 238 -15.22 -9.34 12.96
CA LEU A 238 -16.15 -9.16 11.84
C LEU A 238 -16.52 -10.46 11.12
N ASP A 239 -15.72 -11.53 11.26
CA ASP A 239 -15.85 -12.78 10.49
C ASP A 239 -17.18 -13.53 10.75
N ASP A 240 -17.87 -13.19 11.85
CA ASP A 240 -19.16 -13.78 12.26
C ASP A 240 -20.32 -12.75 12.38
N GLN A 241 -20.10 -11.48 12.04
CA GLN A 241 -21.08 -10.40 12.27
C GLN A 241 -21.62 -9.76 10.98
N LYS A 242 -22.85 -9.24 11.05
CA LYS A 242 -23.37 -8.34 10.01
C LYS A 242 -22.85 -6.93 10.28
N PHE A 243 -21.88 -6.49 9.50
CA PHE A 243 -21.38 -5.11 9.49
C PHE A 243 -21.70 -4.42 8.16
N THR A 244 -21.79 -3.10 8.20
CA THR A 244 -22.08 -2.23 7.07
C THR A 244 -20.82 -1.92 6.24
N MET A 245 -21.02 -1.44 5.01
CA MET A 245 -19.92 -0.90 4.20
C MET A 245 -19.15 0.22 4.93
N GLN A 246 -19.86 1.09 5.67
CA GLN A 246 -19.19 2.21 6.34
C GLN A 246 -18.27 1.70 7.45
N GLU A 247 -18.73 0.78 8.29
CA GLU A 247 -17.90 0.15 9.33
C GLU A 247 -16.67 -0.55 8.74
N TRP A 248 -16.82 -1.22 7.59
CA TRP A 248 -15.68 -1.79 6.87
C TRP A 248 -14.69 -0.72 6.41
N LEU A 249 -15.17 0.35 5.75
CA LEU A 249 -14.28 1.39 5.25
C LEU A 249 -13.55 2.12 6.38
N ASP A 250 -14.23 2.36 7.51
CA ASP A 250 -13.64 2.97 8.71
C ASP A 250 -12.56 2.08 9.33
N LEU A 251 -12.74 0.76 9.28
CA LEU A 251 -11.71 -0.19 9.69
C LEU A 251 -10.58 -0.26 8.66
N ARG A 252 -10.92 -0.29 7.37
CA ARG A 252 -9.98 -0.49 6.26
C ARG A 252 -8.96 0.63 6.13
N VAL A 253 -9.34 1.88 6.42
CA VAL A 253 -8.40 3.02 6.48
C VAL A 253 -7.34 2.86 7.58
N LEU A 254 -7.60 2.02 8.58
CA LEU A 254 -6.62 1.67 9.62
C LEU A 254 -5.82 0.43 9.22
N THR A 255 -6.48 -0.64 8.76
CA THR A 255 -5.82 -1.94 8.49
C THR A 255 -4.91 -1.90 7.27
N ILE A 256 -5.15 -0.99 6.31
CA ILE A 256 -4.21 -0.70 5.22
C ILE A 256 -2.85 -0.14 5.68
N SER A 257 -2.76 0.30 6.94
CA SER A 257 -1.49 0.62 7.61
C SER A 257 -0.68 1.74 6.96
N ALA A 258 -1.34 2.65 6.23
CA ALA A 258 -0.68 3.78 5.58
C ALA A 258 -0.18 4.84 6.57
N ARG A 259 -0.87 5.02 7.71
CA ARG A 259 -0.61 6.08 8.69
C ARG A 259 0.79 5.97 9.34
N PRO A 260 1.24 4.81 9.85
CA PRO A 260 2.61 4.66 10.34
C PRO A 260 3.67 5.06 9.30
N LEU A 261 3.48 4.66 8.04
CA LEU A 261 4.42 5.02 6.97
C LEU A 261 4.46 6.53 6.73
N LEU A 262 3.33 7.21 6.80
CA LEU A 262 3.30 8.66 6.63
C LEU A 262 4.04 9.39 7.76
N VAL A 263 4.06 8.86 8.98
CA VAL A 263 4.88 9.41 10.08
C VAL A 263 6.38 9.36 9.73
N LEU A 264 6.85 8.24 9.17
CA LEU A 264 8.26 8.09 8.75
C LEU A 264 8.61 9.04 7.60
N LEU A 265 7.69 9.22 6.65
CA LEU A 265 7.85 10.16 5.55
C LEU A 265 7.90 11.60 6.08
N GLN A 266 6.96 11.97 6.93
CA GLN A 266 6.87 13.29 7.57
C GLN A 266 8.15 13.64 8.35
N ALA A 267 8.65 12.70 9.13
CA ALA A 267 9.90 12.85 9.88
C ALA A 267 11.13 13.05 8.95
N SER A 268 11.14 12.41 7.78
CA SER A 268 12.21 12.59 6.79
C SER A 268 12.26 14.00 6.20
N PHE A 269 11.11 14.65 6.07
CA PHE A 269 10.98 16.05 5.63
C PHE A 269 11.20 17.06 6.76
N GLY A 270 11.47 16.59 7.99
CA GLY A 270 11.66 17.47 9.15
C GLY A 270 10.37 18.13 9.64
N LEU A 271 9.20 17.60 9.25
CA LEU A 271 7.91 18.15 9.66
C LEU A 271 7.55 17.69 11.08
N PRO A 272 6.85 18.52 11.89
CA PRO A 272 6.56 18.20 13.29
C PRO A 272 5.62 16.99 13.44
N ALA A 273 6.03 16.00 14.23
CA ALA A 273 5.24 14.79 14.47
C ALA A 273 3.86 15.07 15.09
N SER A 274 3.72 16.16 15.84
CA SER A 274 2.46 16.60 16.47
C SER A 274 1.38 17.02 15.48
N SER A 275 1.74 17.32 14.23
CA SER A 275 0.78 17.78 13.24
C SER A 275 -0.10 16.64 12.71
N GLY A 276 0.32 15.38 12.87
CA GLY A 276 -0.38 14.22 12.31
C GLY A 276 -0.36 14.21 10.77
N PRO A 277 0.05 13.12 10.11
CA PRO A 277 0.26 13.13 8.66
C PRO A 277 -1.02 13.35 7.83
N LEU A 278 -2.19 13.05 8.40
CA LEU A 278 -3.50 13.18 7.75
C LEU A 278 -4.14 14.56 7.92
N VAL A 279 -3.57 15.44 8.75
CA VAL A 279 -4.05 16.82 8.90
C VAL A 279 -3.68 17.66 7.68
N ILE A 280 -2.70 17.21 6.89
CA ILE A 280 -2.34 17.82 5.62
C ILE A 280 -3.41 17.46 4.59
N GLY A 281 -4.41 18.35 4.49
CA GLY A 281 -5.71 18.16 3.81
C GLY A 281 -5.73 17.32 2.54
N PRO A 282 -4.81 17.52 1.57
CA PRO A 282 -4.76 16.71 0.35
C PRO A 282 -4.67 15.20 0.61
N LEU A 283 -4.02 14.76 1.67
CA LEU A 283 -3.74 13.34 1.93
C LEU A 283 -4.82 12.63 2.76
N LYS A 284 -5.90 13.32 3.15
CA LYS A 284 -6.96 12.77 4.01
C LYS A 284 -7.54 11.44 3.49
N ASN A 285 -7.64 11.31 2.17
CA ASN A 285 -8.22 10.15 1.50
C ASN A 285 -7.18 9.09 1.12
N LEU A 286 -5.88 9.33 1.34
CA LEU A 286 -4.82 8.43 0.91
C LEU A 286 -4.96 7.01 1.48
N PRO A 287 -5.21 6.80 2.79
CA PRO A 287 -5.43 5.45 3.32
C PRO A 287 -6.60 4.74 2.64
N LEU A 288 -7.72 5.44 2.41
CA LEU A 288 -8.89 4.86 1.73
C LEU A 288 -8.57 4.50 0.28
N ILE A 289 -7.85 5.36 -0.44
CA ILE A 289 -7.39 5.08 -1.81
C ILE A 289 -6.57 3.79 -1.84
N LEU A 290 -5.57 3.68 -0.97
CA LEU A 290 -4.70 2.49 -0.91
C LEU A 290 -5.49 1.24 -0.51
N GLY A 291 -6.45 1.37 0.41
CA GLY A 291 -7.32 0.28 0.87
C GLY A 291 -8.21 -0.24 -0.24
N LEU A 292 -8.94 0.65 -0.93
CA LEU A 292 -9.76 0.27 -2.08
C LEU A 292 -8.91 -0.30 -3.21
N GLN A 293 -7.70 0.24 -3.44
CA GLN A 293 -6.79 -0.30 -4.44
C GLN A 293 -6.38 -1.74 -4.11
N ASN A 294 -6.10 -2.01 -2.83
CA ASN A 294 -5.79 -3.35 -2.35
C ASN A 294 -6.98 -4.29 -2.57
N ASP A 295 -8.19 -3.87 -2.21
CA ASP A 295 -9.43 -4.64 -2.41
C ASP A 295 -9.72 -4.92 -3.90
N ILE A 296 -9.43 -3.97 -4.79
CA ILE A 296 -9.65 -4.12 -6.23
C ILE A 296 -8.64 -5.10 -6.84
N LEU A 297 -7.34 -4.92 -6.56
CA LEU A 297 -6.27 -5.72 -7.18
C LEU A 297 -6.08 -7.08 -6.49
N GLY A 298 -6.47 -7.20 -5.23
CA GLY A 298 -6.50 -8.45 -4.46
C GLY A 298 -7.76 -9.28 -4.69
N PHE A 299 -8.80 -8.70 -5.30
CA PHE A 299 -10.12 -9.30 -5.43
C PHE A 299 -10.12 -10.75 -5.91
N ASP A 300 -9.38 -11.09 -6.99
CA ASP A 300 -9.39 -12.45 -7.55
C ASP A 300 -8.82 -13.48 -6.55
N LYS A 301 -7.79 -13.09 -5.77
CA LYS A 301 -7.20 -13.93 -4.71
C LYS A 301 -8.22 -14.13 -3.59
N ASP A 302 -8.76 -13.03 -3.06
CA ASP A 302 -9.62 -13.03 -1.88
C ASP A 302 -10.98 -13.68 -2.16
N PHE A 303 -11.49 -13.51 -3.38
CA PHE A 303 -12.69 -14.19 -3.85
C PHE A 303 -12.48 -15.70 -3.95
N SER A 304 -11.32 -16.15 -4.42
CA SER A 304 -11.00 -17.57 -4.56
C SER A 304 -10.76 -18.27 -3.22
N SER A 305 -10.27 -17.55 -2.20
CA SER A 305 -10.09 -18.06 -0.85
C SER A 305 -11.35 -17.99 0.02
N GLY A 306 -12.43 -17.35 -0.47
CA GLY A 306 -13.66 -17.17 0.29
C GLY A 306 -13.52 -16.19 1.45
N ASN A 307 -12.47 -15.37 1.48
CA ASN A 307 -12.29 -14.31 2.47
C ASN A 307 -13.37 -13.24 2.23
N PRO A 308 -14.29 -12.95 3.15
CA PRO A 308 -15.41 -12.03 2.91
C PRO A 308 -15.02 -10.53 3.03
N LEU A 309 -13.78 -10.22 3.40
CA LEU A 309 -13.36 -8.90 3.86
C LEU A 309 -12.72 -8.06 2.74
N SER A 310 -13.54 -7.66 1.77
CA SER A 310 -13.20 -6.60 0.81
C SER A 310 -14.42 -5.76 0.44
N ALA A 311 -14.22 -4.50 0.06
CA ALA A 311 -15.30 -3.60 -0.32
C ALA A 311 -16.12 -4.13 -1.52
N VAL A 312 -15.49 -4.87 -2.43
CA VAL A 312 -16.20 -5.50 -3.56
C VAL A 312 -17.10 -6.63 -3.05
N GLN A 313 -16.59 -7.49 -2.18
CA GLN A 313 -17.35 -8.63 -1.64
C GLN A 313 -18.51 -8.20 -0.75
N LEU A 314 -18.37 -7.11 0.01
CA LEU A 314 -19.47 -6.58 0.80
C LEU A 314 -20.63 -6.08 -0.06
N LEU A 315 -20.35 -5.40 -1.17
CA LEU A 315 -21.43 -5.03 -2.11
C LEU A 315 -22.11 -6.27 -2.69
N ILE A 316 -21.36 -7.33 -2.97
CA ILE A 316 -21.91 -8.61 -3.46
C ILE A 316 -22.78 -9.28 -2.39
N ARG A 317 -22.30 -9.35 -1.16
CA ARG A 317 -23.02 -9.85 0.01
C ARG A 317 -24.35 -9.11 0.19
N ASP A 318 -24.36 -7.80 -0.06
CA ASP A 318 -25.54 -6.94 0.04
C ASP A 318 -26.44 -7.00 -1.22
N GLY A 319 -26.24 -8.00 -2.09
CA GLY A 319 -27.11 -8.31 -3.22
C GLY A 319 -26.74 -7.61 -4.53
N MET A 320 -25.60 -6.90 -4.59
CA MET A 320 -25.13 -6.31 -5.83
C MET A 320 -24.50 -7.37 -6.73
N ASP A 321 -24.82 -7.31 -8.02
CA ASP A 321 -24.13 -8.12 -9.03
C ASP A 321 -22.59 -7.87 -8.99
N LYS A 322 -21.79 -8.95 -9.11
CA LYS A 322 -20.32 -8.93 -9.04
C LYS A 322 -19.70 -7.83 -9.90
N LYS A 323 -20.19 -7.69 -11.13
CA LYS A 323 -19.70 -6.68 -12.08
C LYS A 323 -20.04 -5.27 -11.62
N LYS A 324 -21.30 -5.04 -11.20
CA LYS A 324 -21.72 -3.74 -10.66
C LYS A 324 -20.95 -3.36 -9.40
N ALA A 325 -20.66 -4.32 -8.52
CA ALA A 325 -19.88 -4.12 -7.30
C ALA A 325 -18.46 -3.64 -7.63
N LEU A 326 -17.73 -4.38 -8.49
CA LEU A 326 -16.38 -4.01 -8.88
C LEU A 326 -16.34 -2.63 -9.57
N LEU A 327 -17.27 -2.38 -10.50
CA LEU A 327 -17.42 -1.07 -11.16
C LEU A 327 -17.64 0.06 -10.17
N ARG A 328 -18.47 -0.17 -9.15
CA ARG A 328 -18.80 0.83 -8.14
C ARG A 328 -17.57 1.19 -7.29
N ILE A 329 -16.80 0.18 -6.87
CA ILE A 329 -15.59 0.39 -6.06
C ILE A 329 -14.48 1.05 -6.88
N VAL A 330 -14.24 0.62 -8.13
CA VAL A 330 -13.28 1.28 -9.04
C VAL A 330 -13.68 2.74 -9.30
N GLY A 331 -14.97 3.00 -9.52
CA GLY A 331 -15.47 4.36 -9.70
C GLY A 331 -15.28 5.23 -8.47
N LEU A 332 -15.43 4.69 -7.26
CA LEU A 332 -15.14 5.39 -6.01
C LEU A 332 -13.64 5.70 -5.87
N HIS A 333 -12.79 4.68 -6.03
CA HIS A 333 -11.33 4.82 -5.98
C HIS A 333 -10.83 5.92 -6.94
N ASN A 334 -11.25 5.87 -8.21
CA ASN A 334 -10.79 6.84 -9.21
C ASN A 334 -11.21 8.28 -8.89
N ARG A 335 -12.41 8.49 -8.33
CA ARG A 335 -12.84 9.82 -7.88
C ARG A 335 -11.92 10.33 -6.77
N LEU A 336 -11.66 9.51 -5.75
CA LEU A 336 -10.81 9.90 -4.62
C LEU A 336 -9.36 10.20 -5.06
N VAL A 337 -8.80 9.43 -5.98
CA VAL A 337 -7.47 9.71 -6.56
C VAL A 337 -7.45 11.05 -7.28
N MET A 338 -8.49 11.35 -8.08
CA MET A 338 -8.57 12.61 -8.80
C MET A 338 -8.70 13.80 -7.85
N GLU A 339 -9.57 13.70 -6.84
CA GLU A 339 -9.72 14.71 -5.79
C GLU A 339 -8.39 14.96 -5.08
N MET A 340 -7.71 13.91 -4.59
CA MET A 340 -6.40 14.03 -3.95
C MET A 340 -5.36 14.68 -4.87
N THR A 341 -5.35 14.35 -6.16
CA THR A 341 -4.36 14.90 -7.10
C THR A 341 -4.64 16.37 -7.45
N VAL A 342 -5.90 16.80 -7.41
CA VAL A 342 -6.26 18.21 -7.51
C VAL A 342 -5.84 18.95 -6.25
N ASP A 343 -6.28 18.48 -5.09
CA ASP A 343 -5.96 19.07 -3.80
C ASP A 343 -4.44 19.18 -3.57
N ALA A 344 -3.67 18.17 -4.01
CA ALA A 344 -2.20 18.16 -3.88
C ALA A 344 -1.50 19.16 -4.80
N GLU A 345 -2.05 19.44 -5.99
CA GLU A 345 -1.47 20.44 -6.91
C GLU A 345 -1.76 21.87 -6.46
N ASP A 346 -2.94 22.09 -5.88
CA ASP A 346 -3.39 23.39 -5.39
C ASP A 346 -3.00 23.63 -3.91
N PHE A 347 -2.18 22.74 -3.32
CA PHE A 347 -1.83 22.80 -1.91
C PHE A 347 -0.89 23.97 -1.59
N ASP A 348 -1.43 24.97 -0.89
CA ASP A 348 -0.72 26.16 -0.43
C ASP A 348 -0.10 25.95 0.96
N GLY A 349 0.93 25.10 1.01
CA GLY A 349 1.77 24.88 2.20
C GLY A 349 3.19 25.42 2.03
N THR A 350 4.02 25.28 3.05
CA THR A 350 5.47 25.53 2.96
C THR A 350 6.14 24.60 1.94
N ASP A 351 7.34 24.94 1.47
CA ASP A 351 8.10 24.10 0.52
C ASP A 351 8.24 22.64 1.00
N GLN A 352 8.52 22.46 2.29
CA GLN A 352 8.66 21.14 2.92
C GLN A 352 7.34 20.36 2.93
N GLU A 353 6.23 21.02 3.24
CA GLU A 353 4.91 20.38 3.23
C GLU A 353 4.47 20.03 1.80
N ARG A 354 4.76 20.90 0.81
CA ARG A 354 4.47 20.61 -0.60
C ARG A 354 5.29 19.44 -1.13
N ASP A 355 6.56 19.33 -0.75
CA ASP A 355 7.40 18.18 -1.11
C ASP A 355 6.91 16.89 -0.45
N PHE A 356 6.49 16.95 0.82
CA PHE A 356 5.86 15.84 1.53
C PHE A 356 4.57 15.37 0.84
N VAL A 357 3.65 16.30 0.52
CA VAL A 357 2.40 16.00 -0.20
C VAL A 357 2.70 15.42 -1.58
N THR A 358 3.69 15.96 -2.28
CA THR A 358 4.11 15.45 -3.60
C THR A 358 4.66 14.03 -3.51
N ALA A 359 5.42 13.70 -2.46
CA ALA A 359 5.94 12.36 -2.25
C ALA A 359 4.81 11.37 -1.91
N ALA A 360 3.94 11.71 -0.94
CA ALA A 360 2.86 10.86 -0.47
C ALA A 360 1.77 10.62 -1.53
N SER A 361 1.40 11.64 -2.32
CA SER A 361 0.37 11.53 -3.37
C SER A 361 0.74 10.55 -4.49
N ARG A 362 2.02 10.16 -4.61
CA ARG A 362 2.50 9.16 -5.57
C ARG A 362 2.33 7.72 -5.10
N TRP A 363 2.03 7.51 -3.82
CA TRP A 363 1.91 6.18 -3.22
C TRP A 363 0.88 5.27 -3.90
N PRO A 364 -0.30 5.74 -4.37
CA PRO A 364 -1.23 4.88 -5.09
C PRO A 364 -0.58 4.23 -6.32
N ASN A 365 0.18 5.00 -7.10
CA ASN A 365 0.91 4.49 -8.26
C ASN A 365 2.03 3.53 -7.86
N ALA A 366 2.81 3.88 -6.83
CA ALA A 366 3.87 3.03 -6.31
C ALA A 366 3.34 1.66 -5.88
N MET A 367 2.26 1.66 -5.09
CA MET A 367 1.60 0.44 -4.61
C MET A 367 0.99 -0.36 -5.76
N ALA A 368 0.33 0.28 -6.73
CA ALA A 368 -0.24 -0.43 -7.88
C ALA A 368 0.84 -1.14 -8.70
N LEU A 369 1.96 -0.46 -8.99
CA LEU A 369 3.10 -1.03 -9.69
C LEU A 369 3.76 -2.18 -8.92
N TRP A 370 3.88 -2.05 -7.61
CA TRP A 370 4.37 -3.13 -6.77
C TRP A 370 3.42 -4.32 -6.82
N MET A 371 2.13 -4.14 -6.55
CA MET A 371 1.14 -5.22 -6.50
C MET A 371 1.11 -6.06 -7.78
N VAL A 372 1.13 -5.43 -8.96
CA VAL A 372 1.14 -6.16 -10.24
C VAL A 372 2.43 -6.94 -10.52
N SER A 373 3.56 -6.50 -9.95
CA SER A 373 4.85 -7.19 -10.08
C SER A 373 5.11 -8.23 -8.99
N CYS A 374 4.49 -8.06 -7.82
CA CYS A 374 4.69 -8.83 -6.60
C CYS A 374 4.11 -10.25 -6.74
N GLU A 375 4.82 -11.28 -6.24
CA GLU A 375 4.34 -12.67 -6.30
C GLU A 375 3.13 -12.91 -5.41
N ARG A 376 2.92 -12.11 -4.35
CA ARG A 376 1.75 -12.23 -3.46
C ARG A 376 0.41 -12.06 -4.19
N TYR A 377 0.38 -11.32 -5.30
CA TYR A 377 -0.82 -11.05 -6.10
C TYR A 377 -0.80 -11.76 -7.47
N LYS A 378 0.07 -12.76 -7.63
CA LYS A 378 0.15 -13.61 -8.82
C LYS A 378 -0.45 -14.97 -8.56
#